data_AF-A0A8T7FP30-F1
#
_entry.id   AF-A0A8T7FP30-F1
#
_cell.length_a   1.000
_cell.length_b   1.000
_cell.length_c   1.000
_cell.angle_alpha   90.00
_cell.angle_beta   90.00
_cell.angle_gamma   90.00
#
_symmetry.space_group_name_H-M   'P 1'
#
loop_
_entity.id
_entity.type
_entity.pdbx_description
1 polymer ?
#
loop_
_entity_poly.entity_id
_entity_poly.type
_entity_poly.pdbx_seq_one_letter_code
_entity_poly.pdbx_strand_id
1 'polypeptide(L)'
;MDRRLRRAGNPVRHPLHQLPGGGIPRYGKLALQILLIAAPILASALAAFTSKFFATGDWLIARAGAEETLKDIYLYRTILQGNPGRREWLEKRLAKIQRSIYRGMNGELVMEAYKGVVPPPPRFDSKYPNSDPGFKDLTGDEYFKYRLENELNWHVKKINQKQRERTRLQVLILLSGAAGAFLAALSSTNSTLALWVALTASITTTLLGWQELKNLDLVVRNYSKVIMELSIISDHWKNLEAEERTKTEVYRMVNSTEDVLWSRNVEYIKAMQEALKESSPDEEASLINRVIQEQRESDRRLRKGMEDAVVGYTAESMKEAADSLTEKFEEALGTLAEEAASDVVQAELAAMKDALREFTENIAERLGLSSSLEEIAGEYKDVEISGNTPRPVLNNLLARYPKTTEAKG
;
A
#
# COMPACT_ATOMS: atom_id res chain seq x y z
N MET A 1 72.16 81.29 -31.10
CA MET A 1 72.31 79.97 -30.47
C MET A 1 71.13 79.79 -29.53
N ASP A 2 70.26 78.79 -29.60
CA ASP A 2 70.24 77.59 -30.41
C ASP A 2 68.81 77.04 -30.42
N ARG A 3 68.42 76.40 -31.52
CA ARG A 3 67.08 75.86 -31.80
C ARG A 3 66.86 74.56 -31.01
N ARG A 4 65.78 74.44 -30.23
CA ARG A 4 65.17 73.14 -29.86
C ARG A 4 63.64 73.28 -29.79
N LEU A 5 62.96 73.00 -30.90
CA LEU A 5 62.25 71.74 -31.19
C LEU A 5 60.96 71.54 -30.38
N ARG A 6 59.88 72.17 -30.87
CA ARG A 6 58.50 71.66 -30.73
C ARG A 6 58.36 70.42 -31.62
N ARG A 7 58.04 69.26 -31.04
CA ARG A 7 57.41 68.14 -31.76
C ARG A 7 56.09 67.83 -31.08
N ALA A 8 55.01 68.20 -31.75
CA ALA A 8 53.67 67.75 -31.44
C ALA A 8 53.61 66.23 -31.74
N GLY A 9 53.45 65.43 -30.70
CA GLY A 9 53.11 64.01 -30.82
C GLY A 9 51.65 63.90 -31.22
N ASN A 10 51.42 63.49 -32.46
CA ASN A 10 50.12 63.15 -33.00
C ASN A 10 49.66 61.84 -32.32
N PRO A 11 48.50 61.76 -31.64
CA PRO A 11 48.01 60.48 -31.12
C PRO A 11 47.58 59.61 -32.30
N VAL A 12 48.36 58.57 -32.57
CA VAL A 12 48.03 57.51 -33.52
C VAL A 12 46.74 56.84 -33.03
N ARG A 13 45.61 57.17 -33.66
CA ARG A 13 44.37 56.41 -33.51
C ARG A 13 44.61 55.05 -34.16
N HIS A 14 44.92 54.05 -33.34
CA HIS A 14 44.82 52.65 -33.77
C HIS A 14 43.35 52.39 -34.18
N PRO A 15 43.10 51.88 -35.40
CA PRO A 15 41.77 51.41 -35.74
C PRO A 15 41.44 50.24 -34.83
N LEU A 16 40.42 50.41 -33.98
CA LEU A 16 39.78 49.30 -33.30
C LEU A 16 39.36 48.31 -34.38
N HIS A 17 40.06 47.18 -34.44
CA HIS A 17 39.65 46.03 -35.21
C HIS A 17 38.25 45.66 -34.71
N GLN A 18 37.23 46.04 -35.47
CA GLN A 18 35.89 45.51 -35.29
C GLN A 18 36.00 44.01 -35.52
N LEU A 19 36.01 43.25 -34.43
CA LEU A 19 35.84 41.81 -34.46
C LEU A 19 34.57 41.53 -35.29
N PRO A 20 34.61 40.62 -36.28
CA PRO A 20 33.42 40.27 -37.03
C PRO A 20 32.38 39.75 -36.04
N GLY A 21 31.32 40.54 -35.83
CA GLY A 21 30.20 40.14 -35.02
C GLY A 21 29.61 38.88 -35.64
N GLY A 22 29.90 37.73 -35.01
CA GLY A 22 29.26 36.45 -35.30
C GLY A 22 27.77 36.55 -34.95
N GLY A 23 27.01 37.21 -35.82
CA GLY A 23 25.57 37.34 -35.70
C GLY A 23 24.95 35.95 -35.71
N ILE A 24 24.05 35.71 -34.76
CA ILE A 24 23.21 34.51 -34.72
C ILE A 24 22.58 34.35 -36.12
N PRO A 25 22.70 33.18 -36.79
CA PRO A 25 22.06 32.97 -38.08
C PRO A 25 20.57 33.33 -37.97
N ARG A 26 20.04 34.08 -38.94
CA ARG A 26 18.67 34.65 -38.91
C ARG A 26 17.60 33.64 -38.44
N TYR A 27 17.73 32.39 -38.87
CA TYR A 27 16.85 31.29 -38.49
C TYR A 27 16.94 30.91 -36.99
N GLY A 28 18.13 30.96 -36.39
CA GLY A 28 18.32 30.70 -34.95
C GLY A 28 17.71 31.79 -34.06
N LYS A 29 17.79 33.06 -34.46
CA LYS A 29 17.13 34.16 -33.73
C LYS A 29 15.61 34.04 -33.77
N LEU A 30 15.06 33.68 -34.93
CA LEU A 30 13.63 33.45 -35.11
C LEU A 30 13.14 32.25 -34.29
N ALA A 31 13.87 31.13 -34.32
CA ALA A 31 13.55 29.94 -33.53
C ALA A 31 13.56 30.23 -32.03
N LEU A 32 14.59 30.92 -31.51
CA LEU A 32 14.68 31.29 -30.10
C LEU A 32 13.50 32.19 -29.67
N GLN A 33 13.14 33.16 -30.52
CA GLN A 33 12.03 34.08 -30.25
C GLN A 33 10.68 33.34 -30.22
N ILE A 34 10.46 32.40 -31.15
CA ILE A 34 9.27 31.54 -31.14
C ILE A 34 9.23 30.70 -29.87
N LEU A 35 10.35 30.09 -29.47
CA LEU A 35 10.42 29.21 -28.29
C LEU A 35 10.18 29.98 -26.99
N LEU A 36 10.74 31.18 -26.85
CA LEU A 36 10.54 32.05 -25.69
C LEU A 36 9.11 32.57 -25.55
N ILE A 37 8.39 32.75 -26.67
CA ILE A 37 6.97 33.14 -26.66
C ILE A 37 6.08 31.92 -26.42
N ALA A 38 6.38 30.79 -27.08
CA ALA A 38 5.57 29.58 -26.99
C ALA A 38 5.67 28.91 -25.61
N ALA A 39 6.83 28.93 -24.96
CA ALA A 39 7.03 28.27 -23.67
C ALA A 39 6.07 28.77 -22.57
N PRO A 40 5.94 30.08 -22.26
CA PRO A 40 4.98 30.55 -21.27
C PRO A 40 3.53 30.31 -21.69
N ILE A 41 3.18 30.43 -22.98
CA ILE A 41 1.82 30.16 -23.47
C ILE A 41 1.45 28.69 -23.27
N LEU A 42 2.34 27.77 -23.65
CA LEU A 42 2.15 26.33 -23.45
C LEU A 42 2.13 25.98 -21.97
N ALA A 43 2.99 26.59 -21.14
CA ALA A 43 2.99 26.39 -19.70
C ALA A 43 1.68 26.84 -19.07
N SER A 44 1.16 28.03 -19.43
CA SER A 44 -0.13 28.53 -18.94
C SER A 44 -1.30 27.68 -19.43
N ALA A 45 -1.31 27.26 -20.71
CA ALA A 45 -2.34 26.39 -21.26
C ALA A 45 -2.35 25.02 -20.57
N LEU A 46 -1.16 24.45 -20.34
CA LEU A 46 -1.00 23.18 -19.63
C LEU A 46 -1.42 23.32 -18.17
N ALA A 47 -1.02 24.39 -17.47
CA ALA A 47 -1.40 24.65 -16.10
C ALA A 47 -2.93 24.82 -15.94
N ALA A 48 -3.57 25.56 -16.85
CA ALA A 48 -5.02 25.70 -16.87
C ALA A 48 -5.72 24.37 -17.16
N PHE A 49 -5.19 23.57 -18.08
CA PHE A 49 -5.70 22.23 -18.37
C PHE A 49 -5.54 21.29 -17.17
N THR A 50 -4.37 21.24 -16.53
CA THR A 50 -4.12 20.37 -15.38
C THR A 50 -4.95 20.77 -14.18
N SER A 51 -5.06 22.07 -13.91
CA SER A 51 -5.90 22.60 -12.83
C SER A 51 -7.38 22.23 -13.04
N LYS A 52 -7.90 22.31 -14.27
CA LYS A 52 -9.31 22.03 -14.54
C LYS A 52 -9.66 20.54 -14.50
N PHE A 53 -8.76 19.66 -14.95
CA PHE A 53 -9.08 18.24 -15.16
C PHE A 53 -8.46 17.28 -14.13
N PHE A 54 -7.42 17.67 -13.42
CA PHE A 54 -6.70 16.80 -12.49
C PHE A 54 -6.68 17.29 -11.03
N ALA A 55 -7.12 18.53 -10.75
CA ALA A 55 -7.06 19.09 -9.41
C ALA A 55 -8.13 18.54 -8.44
N THR A 56 -9.29 18.09 -8.94
CA THR A 56 -10.42 17.71 -8.07
C THR A 56 -10.16 16.47 -7.22
N GLY A 57 -9.11 15.69 -7.51
CA GLY A 57 -8.76 14.49 -6.73
C GLY A 57 -9.81 13.37 -6.77
N ASP A 58 -10.90 13.52 -7.52
CA ASP A 58 -12.01 12.55 -7.62
C ASP A 58 -11.55 11.15 -8.01
N TRP A 59 -10.57 11.08 -8.91
CA TRP A 59 -9.98 9.81 -9.34
C TRP A 59 -9.27 9.07 -8.19
N LEU A 60 -8.72 9.79 -7.20
CA LEU A 60 -8.14 9.18 -5.99
C LEU A 60 -9.21 8.59 -5.10
N ILE A 61 -10.32 9.31 -4.91
CA ILE A 61 -11.47 8.85 -4.13
C ILE A 61 -12.09 7.61 -4.79
N ALA A 62 -12.30 7.66 -6.10
CA ALA A 62 -12.80 6.52 -6.87
C ALA A 62 -11.86 5.32 -6.79
N ARG A 63 -10.55 5.55 -6.89
CA ARG A 63 -9.53 4.50 -6.71
C ARG A 63 -9.57 3.91 -5.29
N ALA A 64 -9.69 4.75 -4.27
CA ALA A 64 -9.78 4.32 -2.88
C ALA A 64 -10.97 3.39 -2.66
N GLY A 65 -12.13 3.80 -3.15
CA GLY A 65 -13.36 3.02 -3.08
C GLY A 65 -13.30 1.71 -3.87
N ALA A 66 -12.64 1.69 -5.03
CA ALA A 66 -12.42 0.49 -5.81
C ALA A 66 -11.53 -0.54 -5.09
N GLU A 67 -10.43 -0.09 -4.47
CA GLU A 67 -9.53 -0.97 -3.71
C GLU A 67 -10.20 -1.48 -2.42
N GLU A 68 -10.99 -0.65 -1.72
CA GLU A 68 -11.75 -1.09 -0.54
C GLU A 68 -12.83 -2.13 -0.92
N THR A 69 -13.54 -1.89 -2.03
CA THR A 69 -14.51 -2.83 -2.57
C THR A 69 -13.84 -4.16 -2.94
N LEU A 70 -12.67 -4.11 -3.57
CA LEU A 70 -11.93 -5.31 -3.96
C LEU A 70 -11.48 -6.11 -2.73
N LYS A 71 -10.96 -5.44 -1.70
CA LYS A 71 -10.64 -6.05 -0.41
C LYS A 71 -11.86 -6.75 0.19
N ASP A 72 -13.00 -6.06 0.29
CA ASP A 72 -14.22 -6.62 0.88
C ASP A 72 -14.78 -7.81 0.08
N ILE A 73 -14.62 -7.81 -1.26
CA ILE A 73 -14.95 -8.96 -2.11
C ILE A 73 -14.07 -10.16 -1.77
N TYR A 74 -12.76 -9.97 -1.60
CA TYR A 74 -11.88 -11.08 -1.25
C TYR A 74 -12.17 -11.61 0.17
N LEU A 75 -12.43 -10.75 1.15
CA LEU A 75 -12.84 -11.16 2.50
C LEU A 75 -14.17 -11.95 2.47
N TYR A 76 -15.15 -11.49 1.69
CA TYR A 76 -16.43 -12.18 1.49
C TYR A 76 -16.26 -13.59 0.93
N ARG A 77 -15.34 -13.76 -0.02
CA ARG A 77 -15.09 -15.01 -0.74
C ARG A 77 -14.23 -16.00 0.06
N THR A 78 -13.51 -15.55 1.08
CA THR A 78 -12.56 -16.36 1.85
C THR A 78 -13.01 -16.52 3.30
N ILE A 79 -12.80 -15.49 4.12
CA ILE A 79 -13.01 -15.55 5.58
C ILE A 79 -14.48 -15.71 5.93
N LEU A 80 -15.37 -15.03 5.20
CA LEU A 80 -16.81 -15.09 5.47
C LEU A 80 -17.50 -16.30 4.81
N GLN A 81 -16.73 -17.24 4.27
CA GLN A 81 -17.26 -18.47 3.71
C GLN A 81 -18.03 -19.25 4.79
N GLY A 82 -19.27 -19.63 4.48
CA GLY A 82 -20.15 -20.35 5.41
C GLY A 82 -20.94 -19.48 6.38
N ASN A 83 -20.65 -18.18 6.52
CA ASN A 83 -21.44 -17.29 7.36
C ASN A 83 -22.78 -16.93 6.68
N PRO A 84 -23.95 -17.21 7.28
CA PRO A 84 -25.25 -16.91 6.68
C PRO A 84 -25.50 -15.40 6.47
N GLY A 85 -24.90 -14.55 7.32
CA GLY A 85 -25.00 -13.09 7.25
C GLY A 85 -24.04 -12.42 6.26
N ARG A 86 -23.20 -13.18 5.55
CA ARG A 86 -22.14 -12.61 4.68
C ARG A 86 -22.67 -11.68 3.60
N ARG A 87 -23.86 -11.94 3.05
CA ARG A 87 -24.48 -11.11 2.01
C ARG A 87 -24.92 -9.76 2.55
N GLU A 88 -25.60 -9.78 3.70
CA GLU A 88 -26.01 -8.56 4.40
C GLU A 88 -24.78 -7.74 4.83
N TRP A 89 -23.72 -8.42 5.29
CA TRP A 89 -22.45 -7.78 5.59
C TRP A 89 -21.91 -7.04 4.36
N LEU A 90 -21.79 -7.70 3.20
CA LEU A 90 -21.25 -7.10 1.99
C LEU A 90 -22.11 -5.93 1.51
N GLU A 91 -23.43 -6.06 1.54
CA GLU A 91 -24.35 -4.97 1.16
C GLU A 91 -24.15 -3.72 2.02
N LYS A 92 -24.09 -3.90 3.34
CA LYS A 92 -23.82 -2.79 4.28
C LYS A 92 -22.46 -2.13 4.01
N ARG A 93 -21.44 -2.94 3.71
CA ARG A 93 -20.09 -2.48 3.37
C ARG A 93 -20.09 -1.67 2.07
N LEU A 94 -20.65 -2.21 0.99
CA LEU A 94 -20.75 -1.52 -0.30
C LEU A 94 -21.51 -0.20 -0.18
N ALA A 95 -22.64 -0.18 0.55
CA ALA A 95 -23.40 1.06 0.78
C ALA A 95 -22.58 2.09 1.57
N LYS A 96 -21.74 1.67 2.52
CA LYS A 96 -20.84 2.57 3.24
C LYS A 96 -19.76 3.14 2.31
N ILE A 97 -19.13 2.30 1.49
CA ILE A 97 -18.12 2.70 0.52
C ILE A 97 -18.71 3.72 -0.47
N GLN A 98 -19.87 3.42 -1.05
CA GLN A 98 -20.56 4.31 -2.00
C GLN A 98 -20.88 5.68 -1.38
N ARG A 99 -21.38 5.72 -0.15
CA ARG A 99 -21.63 6.99 0.56
C ARG A 99 -20.34 7.76 0.81
N SER A 100 -19.25 7.07 1.15
CA SER A 100 -17.96 7.70 1.39
C SER A 100 -17.38 8.29 0.08
N ILE A 101 -17.47 7.55 -1.04
CA ILE A 101 -17.11 8.06 -2.37
C ILE A 101 -17.93 9.30 -2.72
N TYR A 102 -19.26 9.21 -2.60
CA TYR A 102 -20.15 10.33 -2.92
C TYR A 102 -19.84 11.58 -2.11
N ARG A 103 -19.58 11.44 -0.80
CA ARG A 103 -19.15 12.55 0.06
C ARG A 103 -17.77 13.09 -0.31
N GLY A 104 -16.85 12.19 -0.67
CA GLY A 104 -15.50 12.55 -1.10
C GLY A 104 -15.53 13.41 -2.37
N MET A 105 -16.38 13.06 -3.33
CA MET A 105 -16.55 13.78 -4.60
C MET A 105 -17.51 14.97 -4.51
N ASN A 106 -17.65 15.57 -3.31
CA ASN A 106 -18.50 16.73 -3.05
C ASN A 106 -19.98 16.56 -3.50
N GLY A 107 -20.48 15.32 -3.49
CA GLY A 107 -21.85 15.01 -3.91
C GLY A 107 -22.06 14.96 -5.43
N GLU A 108 -20.99 15.03 -6.23
CA GLU A 108 -21.07 14.88 -7.68
C GLU A 108 -20.54 13.50 -8.08
N LEU A 109 -21.40 12.63 -8.60
CA LEU A 109 -21.00 11.30 -9.07
C LEU A 109 -21.05 11.23 -10.60
N VAL A 110 -20.16 11.97 -11.26
CA VAL A 110 -20.02 11.94 -12.73
C VAL A 110 -19.17 10.74 -13.15
N MET A 111 -19.68 9.53 -12.91
CA MET A 111 -19.08 8.29 -13.41
C MET A 111 -19.99 7.67 -14.45
N GLU A 112 -19.41 7.26 -15.58
CA GLU A 112 -20.15 6.45 -16.54
C GLU A 112 -20.44 5.07 -15.95
N ALA A 113 -21.69 4.61 -16.09
CA ALA A 113 -22.05 3.26 -15.69
C ALA A 113 -21.22 2.25 -16.50
N TYR A 114 -20.61 1.28 -15.81
CA TYR A 114 -19.83 0.22 -16.44
C TYR A 114 -20.73 -0.65 -17.33
N LYS A 115 -20.44 -0.71 -18.64
CA LYS A 115 -21.21 -1.47 -19.63
C LYS A 115 -20.55 -2.81 -20.03
N GLY A 116 -19.43 -3.17 -19.39
CA GLY A 116 -18.70 -4.39 -19.70
C GLY A 116 -19.28 -5.63 -19.02
N VAL A 117 -18.65 -6.78 -19.29
CA VAL A 117 -19.00 -8.04 -18.61
C VAL A 117 -18.49 -8.03 -17.18
N VAL A 118 -19.28 -8.64 -16.29
CA VAL A 118 -18.99 -8.72 -14.86
C VAL A 118 -18.87 -10.19 -14.49
N PRO A 119 -17.74 -10.65 -13.94
CA PRO A 119 -16.57 -9.87 -13.50
C PRO A 119 -15.67 -9.40 -14.68
N PRO A 120 -14.93 -8.28 -14.52
CA PRO A 120 -14.22 -7.64 -15.63
C PRO A 120 -12.93 -8.40 -16.04
N PRO A 121 -12.70 -8.66 -17.34
CA PRO A 121 -11.44 -9.22 -17.84
C PRO A 121 -10.29 -8.18 -17.78
N PRO A 122 -9.02 -8.60 -17.83
CA PRO A 122 -8.53 -9.97 -17.96
C PRO A 122 -8.31 -10.68 -16.61
N ARG A 123 -8.45 -9.96 -15.48
CA ARG A 123 -8.16 -10.51 -14.13
C ARG A 123 -9.10 -11.66 -13.76
N PHE A 124 -10.34 -11.60 -14.24
CA PHE A 124 -11.42 -12.52 -13.88
C PHE A 124 -12.01 -13.23 -15.10
N ASP A 125 -11.17 -13.81 -15.96
CA ASP A 125 -11.62 -14.49 -17.17
C ASP A 125 -11.57 -16.01 -17.02
N SER A 126 -12.75 -16.64 -17.04
CA SER A 126 -12.92 -18.09 -16.91
C SER A 126 -12.28 -18.90 -18.03
N LYS A 127 -11.88 -18.26 -19.15
CA LYS A 127 -11.17 -18.90 -20.25
C LYS A 127 -9.72 -19.21 -19.93
N TYR A 128 -9.13 -18.55 -18.94
CA TYR A 128 -7.73 -18.76 -18.57
C TYR A 128 -7.64 -19.59 -17.28
N PRO A 129 -7.01 -20.78 -17.29
CA PRO A 129 -6.92 -21.67 -16.13
C PRO A 129 -6.23 -21.06 -14.89
N ASN A 130 -5.47 -19.98 -15.08
CA ASN A 130 -4.76 -19.27 -14.02
C ASN A 130 -5.41 -17.94 -13.61
N SER A 131 -6.62 -17.65 -14.10
CA SER A 131 -7.35 -16.45 -13.73
C SER A 131 -8.34 -16.72 -12.61
N ASP A 132 -8.61 -15.67 -11.83
CA ASP A 132 -9.53 -15.74 -10.71
C ASP A 132 -10.95 -16.05 -11.23
N PRO A 133 -11.68 -17.03 -10.66
CA PRO A 133 -13.04 -17.38 -11.08
C PRO A 133 -14.09 -16.29 -10.80
N GLY A 134 -13.72 -15.17 -10.18
CA GLY A 134 -14.52 -13.97 -10.03
C GLY A 134 -15.42 -13.97 -8.81
N PHE A 135 -16.58 -14.63 -8.86
CA PHE A 135 -17.58 -14.60 -7.79
C PHE A 135 -17.67 -15.87 -6.95
N LYS A 136 -16.87 -16.89 -7.27
CA LYS A 136 -16.83 -18.12 -6.48
C LYS A 136 -16.06 -17.91 -5.18
N ASP A 137 -16.48 -18.63 -4.14
CA ASP A 137 -15.73 -18.73 -2.89
C ASP A 137 -14.33 -19.29 -3.20
N LEU A 138 -13.35 -18.87 -2.39
CA LEU A 138 -11.94 -19.17 -2.57
C LEU A 138 -11.40 -19.92 -1.36
N THR A 139 -10.69 -21.01 -1.62
CA THR A 139 -9.84 -21.65 -0.62
C THR A 139 -8.60 -20.80 -0.31
N GLY A 140 -7.87 -21.15 0.75
CA GLY A 140 -6.60 -20.50 1.08
C GLY A 140 -5.61 -20.50 -0.08
N ASP A 141 -5.44 -21.63 -0.76
CA ASP A 141 -4.52 -21.75 -1.89
C ASP A 141 -4.96 -20.94 -3.12
N GLU A 142 -6.27 -20.89 -3.38
CA GLU A 142 -6.79 -20.06 -4.46
C GLU A 142 -6.64 -18.57 -4.15
N TYR A 143 -6.87 -18.14 -2.90
CA TYR A 143 -6.59 -16.78 -2.47
C TYR A 143 -5.11 -16.44 -2.62
N PHE A 144 -4.23 -17.33 -2.14
CA PHE A 144 -2.78 -17.19 -2.27
C PHE A 144 -2.40 -16.93 -3.74
N LYS A 145 -2.90 -17.76 -4.66
CA LYS A 145 -2.60 -17.67 -6.09
C LYS A 145 -3.17 -16.40 -6.73
N TYR A 146 -4.48 -16.15 -6.56
CA TYR A 146 -5.19 -15.12 -7.33
C TYR A 146 -5.05 -13.71 -6.75
N ARG A 147 -4.82 -13.59 -5.45
CA ARG A 147 -4.69 -12.32 -4.75
C ARG A 147 -3.25 -12.05 -4.35
N LEU A 148 -2.69 -12.83 -3.43
CA LEU A 148 -1.37 -12.53 -2.84
C LEU A 148 -0.25 -12.59 -3.88
N GLU A 149 -0.09 -13.72 -4.56
CA GLU A 149 1.01 -13.93 -5.52
C GLU A 149 0.85 -13.03 -6.76
N ASN A 150 -0.37 -12.84 -7.23
CA ASN A 150 -0.64 -11.92 -8.34
C ASN A 150 -0.30 -10.47 -7.99
N GLU A 151 -0.69 -9.99 -6.80
CA GLU A 151 -0.33 -8.64 -6.35
C GLU A 151 1.18 -8.52 -6.15
N LEU A 152 1.83 -9.50 -5.52
CA LEU A 152 3.29 -9.52 -5.36
C LEU A 152 4.00 -9.41 -6.71
N ASN A 153 3.62 -10.25 -7.68
CA ASN A 153 4.18 -10.23 -9.03
C ASN A 153 3.96 -8.90 -9.74
N TRP A 154 2.76 -8.31 -9.60
CA TRP A 154 2.48 -6.99 -10.15
C TRP A 154 3.38 -5.92 -9.54
N HIS A 155 3.55 -5.90 -8.22
CA HIS A 155 4.42 -4.95 -7.52
C HIS A 155 5.88 -5.12 -7.90
N VAL A 156 6.39 -6.36 -7.99
CA VAL A 156 7.76 -6.68 -8.45
C VAL A 156 7.98 -6.22 -9.89
N LYS A 157 7.01 -6.45 -10.78
CA LYS A 157 7.09 -5.94 -12.15
C LYS A 157 7.11 -4.41 -12.17
N LYS A 158 6.28 -3.77 -11.35
CA LYS A 158 6.12 -2.32 -11.31
C LYS A 158 7.35 -1.61 -10.76
N ILE A 159 7.96 -2.12 -9.67
CA ILE A 159 9.19 -1.55 -9.12
C ILE A 159 10.34 -1.65 -10.13
N ASN A 160 10.45 -2.76 -10.85
CA ASN A 160 11.49 -2.94 -11.87
C ASN A 160 11.32 -1.94 -13.03
N GLN A 161 10.09 -1.66 -13.44
CA GLN A 161 9.82 -0.60 -14.41
C GLN A 161 10.25 0.77 -13.88
N LYS A 162 9.90 1.10 -12.63
CA LYS A 162 10.23 2.40 -12.02
C LYS A 162 11.73 2.57 -11.76
N GLN A 163 12.42 1.51 -11.38
CA GLN A 163 13.87 1.52 -11.24
C GLN A 163 14.56 1.74 -12.60
N ARG A 164 14.07 1.12 -13.68
CA ARG A 164 14.58 1.39 -15.04
C ARG A 164 14.34 2.84 -15.47
N GLU A 165 13.17 3.40 -15.18
CA GLU A 165 12.89 4.82 -15.43
C GLU A 165 13.87 5.73 -14.66
N ARG A 166 14.12 5.43 -13.38
CA ARG A 166 15.06 6.16 -12.52
C ARG A 166 16.48 6.12 -13.07
N THR A 167 16.99 4.94 -13.39
CA THR A 167 18.35 4.78 -13.94
C THR A 167 18.50 5.50 -15.27
N ARG A 168 17.50 5.41 -16.17
CA ARG A 168 17.53 6.14 -17.44
C ARG A 168 17.61 7.65 -17.23
N LEU A 169 16.82 8.19 -16.31
CA LEU A 169 16.80 9.62 -16.03
C LEU A 169 18.12 10.11 -15.43
N GLN A 170 18.68 9.35 -14.48
CA GLN A 170 20.00 9.63 -13.89
C GLN A 170 21.10 9.63 -14.95
N VAL A 171 21.09 8.64 -15.85
CA VAL A 171 22.05 8.59 -16.97
C VAL A 171 21.90 9.81 -17.88
N LEU A 172 20.66 10.22 -18.21
CA LEU A 172 20.43 11.41 -19.03
C LEU A 172 20.95 12.69 -18.37
N ILE A 173 20.73 12.86 -17.06
CA ILE A 173 21.22 14.00 -16.28
C ILE A 173 22.76 14.04 -16.27
N LEU A 174 23.40 12.89 -16.04
CA LEU A 174 24.86 12.78 -16.05
C LEU A 174 25.44 13.10 -17.44
N LEU A 175 24.83 12.57 -18.50
CA LEU A 175 25.26 12.82 -19.88
C LEU A 175 25.07 14.29 -20.27
N SER A 176 23.93 14.90 -19.93
CA SER A 176 23.67 16.31 -20.25
C SER A 176 24.59 17.25 -19.46
N GLY A 177 24.82 16.95 -18.18
CA GLY A 177 25.74 17.70 -17.32
C GLY A 177 27.19 17.59 -17.79
N ALA A 178 27.65 16.38 -18.11
CA ALA A 178 29.00 16.14 -18.63
C ALA A 178 29.21 16.81 -20.00
N ALA A 179 28.22 16.72 -20.90
CA ALA A 179 28.25 17.41 -22.19
C ALA A 179 28.33 18.94 -22.00
N GLY A 180 27.55 19.51 -21.08
CA GLY A 180 27.60 20.93 -20.77
C GLY A 180 28.96 21.39 -20.22
N ALA A 181 29.53 20.63 -19.28
CA ALA A 181 30.86 20.90 -18.74
C ALA A 181 31.96 20.81 -19.81
N PHE A 182 31.90 19.80 -20.68
CA PHE A 182 32.83 19.64 -21.80
C PHE A 182 32.73 20.79 -22.80
N LEU A 183 31.50 21.18 -23.18
CA LEU A 183 31.27 22.32 -24.06
C LEU A 183 31.72 23.64 -23.44
N ALA A 184 31.58 23.81 -22.12
CA ALA A 184 32.06 25.00 -21.42
C ALA A 184 33.59 25.11 -21.46
N ALA A 185 34.31 23.99 -21.31
CA ALA A 185 35.76 23.96 -21.44
C ALA A 185 36.21 24.39 -22.85
N LEU A 186 35.55 23.89 -23.91
CA LEU A 186 35.85 24.23 -25.31
C LEU A 186 35.36 25.64 -25.72
N SER A 187 34.36 26.18 -25.02
CA SER A 187 33.84 27.54 -25.23
C SER A 187 34.89 28.61 -24.97
N SER A 188 35.92 28.31 -24.17
CA SER A 188 37.07 29.21 -23.98
C SER A 188 37.78 29.54 -25.30
N THR A 189 37.64 28.68 -26.32
CA THR A 189 38.31 28.80 -27.63
C THR A 189 37.37 29.29 -28.74
N ASN A 190 36.04 29.12 -28.61
CA ASN A 190 35.04 29.49 -29.62
C ASN A 190 33.79 30.11 -28.98
N SER A 191 33.52 31.40 -29.25
CA SER A 191 32.40 32.15 -28.67
C SER A 191 31.01 31.64 -29.05
N THR A 192 30.89 30.80 -30.09
CA THR A 192 29.62 30.20 -30.54
C THR A 192 29.18 28.99 -29.70
N LEU A 193 30.05 28.42 -28.87
CA LEU A 193 29.73 27.26 -28.03
C LEU A 193 28.98 27.64 -26.74
N ALA A 194 29.03 28.90 -26.31
CA ALA A 194 28.35 29.38 -25.10
C ALA A 194 26.82 29.13 -25.13
N LEU A 195 26.18 29.23 -26.30
CA LEU A 195 24.76 28.92 -26.48
C LEU A 195 24.45 27.43 -26.20
N TRP A 196 25.36 26.54 -26.59
CA TRP A 196 25.20 25.10 -26.35
C TRP A 196 25.43 24.72 -24.89
N VAL A 197 26.27 25.47 -24.17
CA VAL A 197 26.42 25.35 -22.72
C VAL A 197 25.12 25.72 -22.03
N ALA A 198 24.51 26.86 -22.39
CA ALA A 198 23.23 27.27 -21.83
C ALA A 198 22.11 26.25 -22.12
N LEU A 199 22.07 25.70 -23.35
CA LEU A 199 21.11 24.67 -23.73
C LEU A 199 21.26 23.40 -22.88
N THR A 200 22.48 22.86 -22.78
CA THR A 200 22.75 21.63 -22.00
C THR A 200 22.50 21.83 -20.49
N ALA A 201 22.81 23.01 -19.95
CA ALA A 201 22.44 23.38 -18.59
C ALA A 201 20.90 23.37 -18.40
N SER A 202 20.15 24.00 -19.31
CA SER A 202 18.68 24.02 -19.23
C SER A 202 18.05 22.63 -19.33
N ILE A 203 18.59 21.74 -20.17
CA ILE A 203 18.16 20.34 -20.27
C ILE A 203 18.43 19.63 -18.95
N THR A 204 19.63 19.80 -18.38
CA THR A 204 20.01 19.19 -17.09
C THR A 204 19.07 19.64 -15.98
N THR A 205 18.80 20.95 -15.86
CA THR A 205 17.86 21.50 -14.89
C THR A 205 16.44 20.96 -15.09
N THR A 206 15.99 20.84 -16.34
CA THR A 206 14.66 20.29 -16.66
C THR A 206 14.56 18.83 -16.25
N LEU A 207 15.58 18.02 -16.54
CA LEU A 207 15.61 16.61 -16.17
C LEU A 207 15.68 16.42 -14.64
N LEU A 208 16.40 17.28 -13.93
CA LEU A 208 16.44 17.31 -12.46
C LEU A 208 15.04 17.62 -11.90
N GLY A 209 14.39 18.68 -12.39
CA GLY A 209 13.01 19.00 -11.97
C GLY A 209 12.03 17.88 -12.31
N TRP A 210 12.20 17.20 -13.45
CA TRP A 210 11.38 16.04 -13.80
C TRP A 210 11.63 14.82 -12.90
N GLN A 211 12.87 14.60 -12.44
CA GLN A 211 13.20 13.54 -11.48
C GLN A 211 12.53 13.79 -10.14
N GLU A 212 12.57 15.03 -9.67
CA GLU A 212 11.95 15.47 -8.43
C GLU A 212 10.42 15.34 -8.50
N LEU A 213 9.80 15.83 -9.57
CA LEU A 213 8.35 15.70 -9.82
C LEU A 213 7.88 14.23 -9.80
N LYS A 214 8.66 13.33 -10.42
CA LYS A 214 8.33 11.90 -10.42
C LYS A 214 8.54 11.22 -9.07
N ASN A 215 9.28 11.85 -8.16
CA ASN A 215 9.62 11.37 -6.83
C ASN A 215 9.97 9.86 -6.81
N LEU A 216 10.80 9.44 -7.77
CA LEU A 216 11.05 8.02 -8.03
C LEU A 216 11.68 7.30 -6.85
N ASP A 217 12.43 8.02 -6.01
CA ASP A 217 13.06 7.47 -4.80
C ASP A 217 12.00 7.04 -3.77
N LEU A 218 11.00 7.90 -3.49
CA LEU A 218 9.90 7.56 -2.60
C LEU A 218 9.05 6.43 -3.18
N VAL A 219 8.72 6.50 -4.48
CA VAL A 219 7.92 5.48 -5.16
C VAL A 219 8.60 4.11 -5.06
N VAL A 220 9.88 4.03 -5.39
CA VAL A 220 10.65 2.77 -5.30
C VAL A 220 10.69 2.26 -3.87
N ARG A 221 10.95 3.12 -2.87
CA ARG A 221 10.97 2.71 -1.46
C ARG A 221 9.64 2.13 -0.99
N ASN A 222 8.53 2.75 -1.36
CA ASN A 222 7.19 2.29 -0.97
C ASN A 222 6.85 0.94 -1.63
N TYR A 223 7.20 0.75 -2.91
CA TYR A 223 7.05 -0.55 -3.55
C TYR A 223 7.93 -1.62 -2.89
N SER A 224 9.18 -1.31 -2.53
CA SER A 224 10.06 -2.25 -1.85
C SER A 224 9.49 -2.72 -0.50
N LYS A 225 8.90 -1.80 0.28
CA LYS A 225 8.26 -2.13 1.55
C LYS A 225 7.11 -3.13 1.35
N VAL A 226 6.21 -2.84 0.42
CA VAL A 226 5.06 -3.73 0.12
C VAL A 226 5.52 -5.09 -0.38
N ILE A 227 6.51 -5.12 -1.29
CA ILE A 227 7.07 -6.38 -1.79
C ILE A 227 7.63 -7.20 -0.63
N MET A 228 8.41 -6.57 0.25
CA MET A 228 8.98 -7.25 1.42
C MET A 228 7.89 -7.82 2.34
N GLU A 229 6.87 -7.03 2.69
CA GLU A 229 5.76 -7.47 3.56
C GLU A 229 4.95 -8.62 2.91
N LEU A 230 4.61 -8.49 1.63
CA LEU A 230 3.90 -9.54 0.89
C LEU A 230 4.76 -10.80 0.67
N SER A 231 6.08 -10.64 0.47
CA SER A 231 7.02 -11.77 0.38
C SER A 231 7.06 -12.55 1.68
N ILE A 232 7.13 -11.89 2.85
CA ILE A 232 7.10 -12.58 4.15
C ILE A 232 5.84 -13.42 4.30
N ILE A 233 4.68 -12.86 3.96
CA ILE A 233 3.40 -13.58 4.03
C ILE A 233 3.39 -14.76 3.05
N SER A 234 3.89 -14.54 1.82
CA SER A 234 3.96 -15.56 0.79
C SER A 234 4.88 -16.71 1.19
N ASP A 235 6.06 -16.40 1.72
CA ASP A 235 7.07 -17.37 2.12
C ASP A 235 6.57 -18.19 3.31
N HIS A 236 5.88 -17.56 4.28
CA HIS A 236 5.20 -18.27 5.36
C HIS A 236 4.18 -19.27 4.82
N TRP A 237 3.26 -18.85 3.94
CA TRP A 237 2.25 -19.75 3.36
C TRP A 237 2.87 -20.91 2.58
N LYS A 238 3.92 -20.64 1.81
CA LYS A 238 4.65 -21.65 1.01
C LYS A 238 5.40 -22.67 1.88
N ASN A 239 5.82 -22.27 3.07
CA ASN A 239 6.53 -23.14 4.01
C ASN A 239 5.60 -24.06 4.81
N LEU A 240 4.31 -23.75 4.91
CA LEU A 240 3.33 -24.60 5.60
C LEU A 240 3.01 -25.85 4.77
N GLU A 241 3.02 -27.01 5.44
CA GLU A 241 2.50 -28.25 4.88
C GLU A 241 0.97 -28.21 4.75
N ALA A 242 0.40 -29.10 3.92
CA ALA A 242 -1.05 -29.10 3.67
C ALA A 242 -1.88 -29.30 4.96
N GLU A 243 -1.35 -30.04 5.93
CA GLU A 243 -1.98 -30.28 7.23
C GLU A 243 -1.89 -29.06 8.17
N GLU A 244 -0.85 -28.24 8.02
CA GLU A 244 -0.63 -27.02 8.81
C GLU A 244 -1.43 -25.83 8.27
N ARG A 245 -1.99 -25.91 7.06
CA ARG A 245 -2.86 -24.90 6.43
C ARG A 245 -4.26 -24.89 7.04
N THR A 246 -4.31 -24.62 8.32
CA THR A 246 -5.54 -24.50 9.10
C THR A 246 -6.32 -23.24 8.69
N LYS A 247 -7.61 -23.18 9.07
CA LYS A 247 -8.44 -21.98 8.87
C LYS A 247 -7.83 -20.73 9.51
N THR A 248 -7.12 -20.89 10.63
CA THR A 248 -6.43 -19.80 11.33
C THR A 248 -5.26 -19.25 10.50
N GLU A 249 -4.49 -20.12 9.85
CA GLU A 249 -3.41 -19.68 8.95
C GLU A 249 -3.97 -19.03 7.68
N VAL A 250 -5.08 -19.53 7.14
CA VAL A 250 -5.80 -18.87 6.03
C VAL A 250 -6.24 -17.47 6.44
N TYR A 251 -6.88 -17.34 7.61
CA TYR A 251 -7.31 -16.04 8.15
C TYR A 251 -6.14 -15.07 8.31
N ARG A 252 -5.04 -15.54 8.92
CA ARG A 252 -3.82 -14.73 9.12
C ARG A 252 -3.26 -14.26 7.79
N MET A 253 -3.15 -15.14 6.79
CA MET A 253 -2.65 -14.80 5.47
C MET A 253 -3.55 -13.77 4.77
N VAL A 254 -4.86 -14.00 4.72
CA VAL A 254 -5.82 -13.10 4.07
C VAL A 254 -5.77 -11.73 4.73
N ASN A 255 -5.91 -11.67 6.05
CA ASN A 255 -5.98 -10.40 6.77
C ASN A 255 -4.66 -9.62 6.67
N SER A 256 -3.51 -10.28 6.83
CA SER A 256 -2.20 -9.62 6.70
C SER A 256 -1.97 -9.10 5.28
N THR A 257 -2.41 -9.84 4.25
CA THR A 257 -2.29 -9.41 2.85
C THR A 257 -3.14 -8.17 2.58
N GLU A 258 -4.42 -8.21 2.97
CA GLU A 258 -5.32 -7.08 2.73
C GLU A 258 -4.93 -5.85 3.57
N ASP A 259 -4.39 -6.02 4.77
CA ASP A 259 -3.84 -4.93 5.59
C ASP A 259 -2.66 -4.24 4.91
N VAL A 260 -1.71 -5.02 4.35
CA VAL A 260 -0.54 -4.49 3.62
C VAL A 260 -0.99 -3.72 2.38
N LEU A 261 -1.88 -4.30 1.58
CA LEU A 261 -2.40 -3.68 0.35
C LEU A 261 -3.20 -2.41 0.66
N TRP A 262 -4.02 -2.45 1.71
CA TRP A 262 -4.83 -1.31 2.15
C TRP A 262 -3.97 -0.16 2.71
N SER A 263 -3.02 -0.48 3.59
CA SER A 263 -2.09 0.50 4.16
C SER A 263 -1.33 1.25 3.07
N ARG A 264 -0.83 0.52 2.06
CA ARG A 264 -0.21 1.12 0.86
C ARG A 264 -1.17 2.04 0.12
N ASN A 265 -2.41 1.61 -0.11
CA ASN A 265 -3.39 2.42 -0.83
C ASN A 265 -3.62 3.75 -0.11
N VAL A 266 -3.74 3.72 1.22
CA VAL A 266 -3.85 4.93 2.05
C VAL A 266 -2.59 5.80 1.98
N GLU A 267 -1.40 5.22 2.06
CA GLU A 267 -0.13 5.96 1.90
C GLU A 267 -0.05 6.64 0.52
N TYR A 268 -0.47 5.96 -0.55
CA TYR A 268 -0.51 6.51 -1.90
C TYR A 268 -1.48 7.69 -2.02
N ILE A 269 -2.70 7.55 -1.48
CA ILE A 269 -3.69 8.63 -1.54
C ILE A 269 -3.18 9.85 -0.77
N LYS A 270 -2.62 9.66 0.44
CA LYS A 270 -2.02 10.75 1.23
C LYS A 270 -0.91 11.47 0.48
N ALA A 271 -0.02 10.73 -0.18
CA ALA A 271 1.06 11.33 -0.96
C ALA A 271 0.53 12.15 -2.15
N MET A 272 -0.51 11.66 -2.82
CA MET A 272 -1.12 12.41 -3.94
C MET A 272 -1.94 13.61 -3.45
N GLN A 273 -2.60 13.51 -2.30
CA GLN A 273 -3.26 14.65 -1.68
C GLN A 273 -2.29 15.75 -1.30
N GLU A 274 -1.13 15.41 -0.73
CA GLU A 274 -0.13 16.42 -0.36
C GLU A 274 0.36 17.15 -1.61
N ALA A 275 0.58 16.42 -2.71
CA ALA A 275 0.88 17.02 -4.01
C ALA A 275 -0.26 17.88 -4.57
N LEU A 276 -1.53 17.52 -4.29
CA LEU A 276 -2.69 18.31 -4.70
C LEU A 276 -2.88 19.57 -3.84
N LYS A 277 -2.63 19.52 -2.52
CA LYS A 277 -2.72 20.66 -1.59
C LYS A 277 -1.82 21.83 -1.97
N GLU A 278 -0.68 21.55 -2.59
CA GLU A 278 0.18 22.61 -3.14
C GLU A 278 -0.49 23.36 -4.31
N SER A 279 -1.62 22.87 -4.83
CA SER A 279 -2.28 23.35 -6.05
C SER A 279 -3.81 23.53 -5.99
N SER A 280 -4.50 23.06 -4.93
CA SER A 280 -5.97 23.11 -4.78
C SER A 280 -6.40 23.84 -3.50
N PRO A 281 -7.63 24.41 -3.45
CA PRO A 281 -8.14 25.05 -2.24
C PRO A 281 -8.30 24.02 -1.10
N ASP A 282 -7.95 24.43 0.13
CA ASP A 282 -7.90 23.61 1.36
C ASP A 282 -9.13 22.72 1.62
N GLU A 283 -10.29 23.10 1.07
CA GLU A 283 -11.57 22.43 1.23
C GLU A 283 -11.60 21.03 0.59
N GLU A 284 -11.04 20.84 -0.61
CA GLU A 284 -11.03 19.53 -1.30
C GLU A 284 -10.10 18.51 -0.60
N ALA A 285 -8.95 18.98 -0.12
CA ALA A 285 -8.02 18.15 0.63
C ALA A 285 -8.63 17.66 1.97
N SER A 286 -9.49 18.48 2.58
CA SER A 286 -10.20 18.13 3.82
C SER A 286 -11.23 17.02 3.62
N LEU A 287 -11.90 16.98 2.46
CA LEU A 287 -12.89 15.96 2.12
C LEU A 287 -12.24 14.59 1.95
N ILE A 288 -11.11 14.52 1.25
CA ILE A 288 -10.36 13.28 1.07
C ILE A 288 -9.81 12.77 2.42
N ASN A 289 -9.36 13.68 3.31
CA ASN A 289 -8.96 13.30 4.68
C ASN A 289 -10.10 12.65 5.48
N ARG A 290 -11.31 13.20 5.36
CA ARG A 290 -12.50 12.63 6.02
C ARG A 290 -12.80 11.23 5.51
N VAL A 291 -12.76 11.02 4.19
CA VAL A 291 -12.97 9.69 3.57
C VAL A 291 -11.93 8.69 4.07
N ILE A 292 -10.64 9.04 4.05
CA ILE A 292 -9.57 8.15 4.54
C ILE A 292 -9.76 7.80 6.02
N GLN A 293 -10.14 8.77 6.85
CA GLN A 293 -10.37 8.52 8.28
C GLN A 293 -11.61 7.65 8.49
N GLU A 294 -12.72 7.93 7.81
CA GLU A 294 -13.92 7.11 7.84
C GLU A 294 -13.62 5.66 7.44
N GLN A 295 -12.79 5.46 6.40
CA GLN A 295 -12.37 4.14 5.95
C GLN A 295 -11.44 3.45 6.96
N ARG A 296 -10.46 4.16 7.55
CA ARG A 296 -9.59 3.62 8.61
C ARG A 296 -10.37 3.20 9.85
N GLU A 297 -11.32 4.01 10.28
CA GLU A 297 -12.19 3.66 11.40
C GLU A 297 -13.11 2.50 11.06
N SER A 298 -13.59 2.44 9.82
CA SER A 298 -14.33 1.30 9.29
C SER A 298 -13.53 0.00 9.45
N ASP A 299 -12.26 0.06 9.08
CA ASP A 299 -11.34 -1.07 9.07
C ASP A 299 -10.98 -1.53 10.48
N ARG A 300 -10.72 -0.58 11.38
CA ARG A 300 -10.45 -0.88 12.79
C ARG A 300 -11.65 -1.53 13.48
N ARG A 301 -12.87 -1.07 13.19
CA ARG A 301 -14.10 -1.68 13.72
C ARG A 301 -14.36 -3.07 13.13
N LEU A 302 -14.06 -3.25 11.85
CA LEU A 302 -14.14 -4.55 11.19
C LEU A 302 -13.16 -5.54 11.81
N ARG A 303 -11.91 -5.12 12.01
CA ARG A 303 -10.87 -5.94 12.64
C ARG A 303 -11.30 -6.43 14.01
N LYS A 304 -11.85 -5.54 14.84
CA LYS A 304 -12.40 -5.92 16.14
C LYS A 304 -13.51 -6.97 16.01
N GLY A 305 -14.50 -6.72 15.14
CA GLY A 305 -15.60 -7.68 14.93
C GLY A 305 -15.17 -9.01 14.27
N MET A 306 -14.09 -9.02 13.49
CA MET A 306 -13.53 -10.25 12.91
C MET A 306 -12.68 -11.02 13.91
N GLU A 307 -11.91 -10.33 14.77
CA GLU A 307 -11.21 -10.95 15.90
C GLU A 307 -12.22 -11.64 16.84
N ASP A 308 -13.33 -10.96 17.17
CA ASP A 308 -14.42 -11.52 17.97
C ASP A 308 -15.07 -12.75 17.27
N ALA A 309 -15.26 -12.70 15.96
CA ALA A 309 -15.84 -13.81 15.19
C ALA A 309 -14.90 -15.02 15.07
N VAL A 310 -13.58 -14.80 14.94
CA VAL A 310 -12.59 -15.88 14.94
C VAL A 310 -12.49 -16.53 16.31
N VAL A 311 -12.51 -15.73 17.38
CA VAL A 311 -12.55 -16.26 18.76
C VAL A 311 -13.82 -17.05 18.99
N GLY A 312 -14.99 -16.54 18.57
CA GLY A 312 -16.27 -17.24 18.66
C GLY A 312 -16.27 -18.56 17.90
N TYR A 313 -15.80 -18.57 16.65
CA TYR A 313 -15.71 -19.79 15.84
C TYR A 313 -14.70 -20.80 16.42
N THR A 314 -13.58 -20.32 16.96
CA THR A 314 -12.58 -21.18 17.61
C THR A 314 -13.16 -21.81 18.88
N ALA A 315 -13.89 -21.02 19.68
CA ALA A 315 -14.57 -21.52 20.87
C ALA A 315 -15.67 -22.54 20.52
N GLU A 316 -16.47 -22.26 19.48
CA GLU A 316 -17.52 -23.17 18.99
C GLU A 316 -16.95 -24.48 18.44
N SER A 317 -15.92 -24.41 17.60
CA SER A 317 -15.25 -25.62 17.08
C SER A 317 -14.52 -26.42 18.15
N MET A 318 -13.92 -25.77 19.16
CA MET A 318 -13.35 -26.47 20.31
C MET A 318 -14.44 -27.14 21.16
N LYS A 319 -15.59 -26.50 21.31
CA LYS A 319 -16.73 -27.07 22.01
C LYS A 319 -17.31 -28.28 21.26
N GLU A 320 -17.54 -28.16 19.95
CA GLU A 320 -18.00 -29.28 19.11
C GLU A 320 -17.01 -30.46 19.13
N ALA A 321 -15.71 -30.18 19.12
CA ALA A 321 -14.68 -31.21 19.24
C ALA A 321 -14.68 -31.88 20.62
N ALA A 322 -14.90 -31.11 21.70
CA ALA A 322 -15.00 -31.64 23.05
C ALA A 322 -16.29 -32.47 23.24
N ASP A 323 -17.42 -32.02 22.70
CA ASP A 323 -18.70 -32.73 22.74
C ASP A 323 -18.62 -34.04 21.94
N SER A 324 -18.04 -34.01 20.73
CA SER A 324 -17.83 -35.22 19.90
C SER A 324 -16.83 -36.20 20.54
N LEU A 325 -15.78 -35.71 21.19
CA LEU A 325 -14.86 -36.55 21.95
C LEU A 325 -15.60 -37.23 23.10
N THR A 326 -16.42 -36.48 23.85
CA THR A 326 -17.23 -37.01 24.96
C THR A 326 -18.18 -38.10 24.49
N GLU A 327 -18.92 -37.87 23.41
CA GLU A 327 -19.87 -38.85 22.85
C GLU A 327 -19.18 -40.16 22.45
N LYS A 328 -18.06 -40.07 21.71
CA LYS A 328 -17.27 -41.25 21.32
C LYS A 328 -16.65 -41.97 22.51
N PHE A 329 -16.27 -41.22 23.56
CA PHE A 329 -15.71 -41.79 24.77
C PHE A 329 -16.79 -42.49 25.60
N GLU A 330 -17.99 -41.91 25.73
CA GLU A 330 -19.13 -42.54 26.38
C GLU A 330 -19.59 -43.80 25.65
N GLU A 331 -19.59 -43.80 24.32
CA GLU A 331 -19.89 -44.99 23.50
C GLU A 331 -18.86 -46.10 23.75
N ALA A 332 -17.56 -45.78 23.72
CA ALA A 332 -16.49 -46.74 23.98
C ALA A 332 -16.50 -47.24 25.43
N LEU A 333 -16.69 -46.37 26.42
CA LEU A 333 -16.80 -46.75 27.83
C LEU A 333 -18.05 -47.59 28.09
N GLY A 334 -19.17 -47.31 27.43
CA GLY A 334 -20.39 -48.12 27.52
C GLY A 334 -20.15 -49.56 27.06
N THR A 335 -19.47 -49.74 25.93
CA THR A 335 -19.09 -51.08 25.44
C THR A 335 -18.10 -51.79 26.37
N LEU A 336 -17.12 -51.07 26.93
CA LEU A 336 -16.13 -51.63 27.86
C LEU A 336 -16.73 -51.98 29.22
N ALA A 337 -17.70 -51.20 29.71
CA ALA A 337 -18.39 -51.46 30.97
C ALA A 337 -19.31 -52.69 30.89
N GLU A 338 -19.88 -52.95 29.71
CA GLU A 338 -20.71 -54.14 29.45
C GLU A 338 -19.87 -55.43 29.38
N GLU A 339 -18.60 -55.32 28.95
CA GLU A 339 -17.65 -56.44 28.89
C GLU A 339 -16.80 -56.62 30.18
N ALA A 340 -16.72 -55.61 31.04
CA ALA A 340 -15.91 -55.63 32.25
C ALA A 340 -16.63 -56.32 33.43
N ALA A 341 -16.19 -57.53 33.77
CA ALA A 341 -16.75 -58.33 34.87
C ALA A 341 -16.19 -58.00 36.28
N SER A 342 -15.35 -56.98 36.44
CA SER A 342 -14.65 -56.67 37.70
C SER A 342 -15.02 -55.28 38.24
N ASP A 343 -15.44 -55.24 39.51
CA ASP A 343 -15.83 -54.03 40.24
C ASP A 343 -14.74 -52.94 40.25
N VAL A 344 -13.46 -53.33 40.21
CA VAL A 344 -12.33 -52.40 40.17
C VAL A 344 -12.25 -51.69 38.82
N VAL A 345 -12.52 -52.40 37.73
CA VAL A 345 -12.52 -51.83 36.38
C VAL A 345 -13.72 -50.89 36.20
N GLN A 346 -14.86 -51.21 36.80
CA GLN A 346 -16.02 -50.29 36.80
C GLN A 346 -15.76 -49.00 37.59
N ALA A 347 -15.03 -49.08 38.70
CA ALA A 347 -14.65 -47.90 39.47
C ALA A 347 -13.67 -46.99 38.71
N GLU A 348 -12.69 -47.56 38.01
CA GLU A 348 -11.76 -46.80 37.16
C GLU A 348 -12.45 -46.17 35.95
N LEU A 349 -13.39 -46.90 35.31
CA LEU A 349 -14.21 -46.38 34.20
C LEU A 349 -15.09 -45.20 34.65
N ALA A 350 -15.65 -45.26 35.87
CA ALA A 350 -16.44 -44.18 36.44
C ALA A 350 -15.59 -42.93 36.75
N ALA A 351 -14.41 -43.12 37.37
CA ALA A 351 -13.48 -42.03 37.63
C ALA A 351 -12.98 -41.35 36.34
N MET A 352 -12.77 -42.14 35.28
CA MET A 352 -12.38 -41.63 33.97
C MET A 352 -13.50 -40.82 33.30
N LYS A 353 -14.76 -41.24 33.45
CA LYS A 353 -15.93 -40.50 32.98
C LYS A 353 -16.09 -39.16 33.70
N ASP A 354 -15.88 -39.14 35.02
CA ASP A 354 -15.95 -37.91 35.82
C ASP A 354 -14.83 -36.94 35.47
N ALA A 355 -13.60 -37.42 35.25
CA ALA A 355 -12.47 -36.60 34.82
C ALA A 355 -12.70 -35.97 33.43
N LEU A 356 -13.35 -36.69 32.51
CA LEU A 356 -13.67 -36.17 31.17
C LEU A 356 -14.76 -35.08 31.23
N ARG A 357 -15.73 -35.24 32.14
CA ARG A 357 -16.79 -34.25 32.42
C ARG A 357 -16.23 -32.98 33.06
N GLU A 358 -15.31 -33.14 34.00
CA GLU A 358 -14.60 -32.01 34.62
C GLU A 358 -13.71 -31.28 33.60
N PHE A 359 -13.07 -32.00 32.68
CA PHE A 359 -12.30 -31.39 31.58
C PHE A 359 -13.17 -30.56 30.63
N THR A 360 -14.37 -31.04 30.29
CA THR A 360 -15.33 -30.30 29.43
C THR A 360 -15.90 -29.06 30.12
N GLU A 361 -16.23 -29.15 31.42
CA GLU A 361 -16.69 -28.02 32.23
C GLU A 361 -15.57 -26.96 32.39
N ASN A 362 -14.32 -27.39 32.62
CA ASN A 362 -13.15 -26.50 32.73
C ASN A 362 -12.74 -25.85 31.40
N ILE A 363 -13.01 -26.47 30.25
CA ILE A 363 -12.78 -25.84 28.94
C ILE A 363 -13.67 -24.61 28.79
N ALA A 364 -14.92 -24.65 29.26
CA ALA A 364 -15.82 -23.49 29.21
C ALA A 364 -15.30 -22.32 30.07
N GLU A 365 -14.75 -22.60 31.25
CA GLU A 365 -14.11 -21.59 32.11
C GLU A 365 -12.79 -21.06 31.52
N ARG A 366 -11.94 -21.92 30.94
CA ARG A 366 -10.70 -21.50 30.27
C ARG A 366 -10.95 -20.67 29.00
N LEU A 367 -12.04 -20.92 28.30
CA LEU A 367 -12.49 -20.07 27.17
C LEU A 367 -13.11 -18.73 27.63
N GLY A 368 -13.47 -18.62 28.91
CA GLY A 368 -13.87 -17.37 29.58
C GLY A 368 -12.74 -16.34 29.76
N LEU A 369 -11.47 -16.69 29.46
CA LEU A 369 -10.34 -15.74 29.43
C LEU A 369 -10.52 -14.59 28.42
N SER A 370 -11.51 -14.67 27.52
CA SER A 370 -11.91 -13.56 26.66
C SER A 370 -12.46 -12.36 27.43
N SER A 371 -13.20 -12.57 28.53
CA SER A 371 -13.76 -11.47 29.32
C SER A 371 -12.68 -10.75 30.12
N SER A 372 -11.69 -11.48 30.64
CA SER A 372 -10.55 -10.88 31.34
C SER A 372 -9.58 -10.20 30.36
N LEU A 373 -9.43 -10.72 29.13
CA LEU A 373 -8.70 -10.04 28.06
C LEU A 373 -9.45 -8.82 27.50
N GLU A 374 -10.78 -8.81 27.47
CA GLU A 374 -11.58 -7.63 27.11
C GLU A 374 -11.55 -6.56 28.21
N GLU A 375 -11.54 -6.96 29.48
CA GLU A 375 -11.40 -6.07 30.63
C GLU A 375 -10.00 -5.42 30.64
N ILE A 376 -8.95 -6.23 30.41
CA ILE A 376 -7.58 -5.78 30.19
C ILE A 376 -7.50 -4.87 28.95
N ALA A 377 -8.03 -5.29 27.79
CA ALA A 377 -8.03 -4.47 26.57
C ALA A 377 -8.83 -3.16 26.70
N GLY A 378 -9.86 -3.16 27.55
CA GLY A 378 -10.63 -1.98 27.95
C GLY A 378 -9.78 -0.97 28.72
N GLU A 379 -8.96 -1.43 29.66
CA GLU A 379 -8.01 -0.58 30.42
C GLU A 379 -6.89 0.03 29.54
N TYR A 380 -6.56 -0.57 28.39
CA TYR A 380 -5.47 -0.11 27.51
C TYR A 380 -5.92 0.62 26.23
N LYS A 381 -7.21 0.89 26.07
CA LYS A 381 -7.78 1.57 24.88
C LYS A 381 -7.13 2.93 24.57
N ASP A 382 -6.57 3.58 25.59
CA ASP A 382 -5.98 4.92 25.53
C ASP A 382 -4.43 4.93 25.59
N VAL A 383 -3.77 3.77 25.56
CA VAL A 383 -2.29 3.68 25.57
C VAL A 383 -1.75 3.49 24.16
N GLU A 384 -1.34 4.57 23.51
CA GLU A 384 -0.65 4.51 22.21
C GLU A 384 0.82 4.08 22.36
N ILE A 385 1.11 2.82 22.04
CA ILE A 385 2.50 2.33 21.94
C ILE A 385 3.09 2.84 20.62
N SER A 386 4.00 3.80 20.71
CA SER A 386 4.78 4.30 19.58
C SER A 386 6.28 3.98 19.73
N GLY A 387 7.08 4.23 18.69
CA GLY A 387 8.53 4.00 18.69
C GLY A 387 9.33 4.78 19.75
N ASN A 388 8.68 5.70 20.49
CA ASN A 388 9.28 6.47 21.58
C ASN A 388 8.92 5.94 22.98
N THR A 389 8.27 4.78 23.09
CA THR A 389 7.85 4.22 24.39
C THR A 389 9.08 3.86 25.23
N PRO A 390 9.25 4.42 26.46
CA PRO A 390 10.43 4.15 27.28
C PRO A 390 10.59 2.67 27.62
N ARG A 391 11.82 2.14 27.49
CA ARG A 391 12.15 0.73 27.81
C ARG A 391 11.63 0.20 29.16
N PRO A 392 11.60 0.98 30.26
CA PRO A 392 11.03 0.51 31.53
C PRO A 392 9.54 0.20 31.44
N VAL A 393 8.79 0.94 30.61
CA VAL A 393 7.36 0.72 30.36
C VAL A 393 7.16 -0.57 29.55
N LEU A 394 7.97 -0.76 28.50
CA LEU A 394 8.00 -2.01 27.72
C LEU A 394 8.34 -3.24 28.58
N ASN A 395 9.31 -3.13 29.49
CA ASN A 395 9.68 -4.24 30.37
C ASN A 395 8.61 -4.54 31.43
N ASN A 396 7.90 -3.52 31.94
CA ASN A 396 6.77 -3.72 32.84
C ASN A 396 5.56 -4.33 32.11
N LEU A 397 5.33 -3.94 30.85
CA LEU A 397 4.33 -4.54 29.96
C LEU A 397 4.61 -6.02 29.70
N LEU A 398 5.86 -6.38 29.38
CA LEU A 398 6.26 -7.76 29.11
C LEU A 398 6.28 -8.65 30.37
N ALA A 399 6.53 -8.08 31.55
CA ALA A 399 6.59 -8.82 32.80
C ALA A 399 5.22 -9.29 33.33
N ARG A 400 4.12 -8.75 32.81
CA ARG A 400 2.75 -9.07 33.26
C ARG A 400 1.99 -10.02 32.32
N TYR A 401 2.59 -10.40 31.19
CA TYR A 401 2.11 -11.55 30.42
C TYR A 401 2.41 -12.84 31.21
N PRO A 402 1.48 -13.81 31.24
CA PRO A 402 1.73 -15.09 31.89
C PRO A 402 2.97 -15.73 31.25
N LYS A 403 3.95 -16.08 32.09
CA LYS A 403 5.18 -16.72 31.61
C LYS A 403 4.82 -18.10 31.08
N THR A 404 5.45 -18.52 30.00
CA THR A 404 5.18 -19.75 29.23
C THR A 404 5.19 -21.07 30.04
N THR A 405 5.53 -21.02 31.33
CA THR A 405 5.45 -22.13 32.28
C THR A 405 4.08 -22.32 32.92
N GLU A 406 3.20 -21.31 32.93
CA GLU A 406 1.83 -21.41 33.48
C GLU A 406 0.81 -21.93 32.44
N ALA A 407 1.20 -22.03 31.16
CA ALA A 407 0.38 -22.59 30.09
C ALA A 407 0.52 -24.12 29.93
N LYS A 408 1.20 -24.80 30.87
CA LYS A 408 1.23 -26.27 30.99
C LYS A 408 0.58 -26.68 32.31
N GLY A 409 -0.74 -26.67 32.31
CA GLY A 409 -1.60 -27.29 33.32
C GLY A 409 -2.83 -27.77 32.60
#